data_AF-A0A2J8UBH1-F1
#
_entry.id   AF-A0A2J8UBH1-F1
#
_cell.length_a   1.000
_cell.length_b   1.000
_cell.length_c   1.000
_cell.angle_alpha   90.00
_cell.angle_beta   90.00
_cell.angle_gamma   90.00
#
_symmetry.space_group_name_H-M   'P 1'
#
loop_
_entity.id
_entity.type
_entity.pdbx_description
1 polymer ?
#
loop_
_entity_poly.entity_id
_entity_poly.type
_entity_poly.pdbx_seq_one_letter_code
_entity_poly.pdbx_strand_id
1 'polypeptide(L)'
;MLTCAFRYGRDDLEVIGLTFRKDLYVQTLQVVPAESSSPQGPLTVLQERLLHKLGDNAYPFTLQMVTNLPCSVTLQPGPEDAGKPCGIDFEVKSFCA
;
A
#
# COMPACT_ATOMS: atom_id res chain seq x y z
N MET A 1 -4.26 -1.41 -5.16
CA MET A 1 -4.67 -0.60 -3.98
C MET A 1 -3.41 -0.21 -3.22
N LEU A 2 -3.23 1.08 -2.95
CA LEU A 2 -2.22 1.62 -2.06
C LEU A 2 -2.91 2.18 -0.83
N THR A 3 -2.48 1.75 0.36
CA THR A 3 -3.03 2.22 1.63
C THR A 3 -1.90 2.74 2.51
N CYS A 4 -2.07 3.96 3.03
CA CYS A 4 -1.27 4.49 4.14
C CYS A 4 -2.12 4.34 5.40
N ALA A 5 -1.62 3.62 6.40
CA ALA A 5 -2.37 3.39 7.63
C ALA A 5 -1.50 3.68 8.86
N PHE A 6 -2.13 4.24 9.88
CA PHE A 6 -1.60 4.18 11.24
C PHE A 6 -2.07 2.87 11.88
N ARG A 7 -1.15 2.13 12.49
CA ARG A 7 -1.43 0.92 13.27
C ARG A 7 -0.91 1.09 14.68
N TYR A 8 -1.68 0.60 15.65
CA TYR A 8 -1.28 0.36 17.02
C TYR A 8 -1.72 -1.05 17.39
N GLY A 9 -0.77 -1.90 17.76
CA GLY A 9 -1.04 -3.31 18.02
C GLY A 9 -0.09 -4.25 17.27
N ARG A 10 -0.19 -5.54 17.57
CA ARG A 10 0.41 -6.58 16.73
C ARG A 10 -0.67 -7.07 15.73
N ASP A 11 -0.25 -7.43 14.53
CA ASP A 11 -1.12 -8.08 13.54
C ASP A 11 -1.44 -9.54 13.92
N ASP A 12 -0.72 -10.11 14.91
CA ASP A 12 -0.83 -11.52 15.27
C ASP A 12 -1.72 -11.74 16.51
N LEU A 13 -2.71 -12.61 16.33
CA LEU A 13 -3.50 -13.38 17.32
C LEU A 13 -4.71 -12.67 17.95
N GLU A 14 -5.89 -13.11 17.47
CA GLU A 14 -7.09 -13.61 18.19
C GLU A 14 -7.17 -13.46 19.73
N VAL A 15 -6.84 -12.30 20.28
CA VAL A 15 -7.10 -11.96 21.67
C VAL A 15 -7.77 -10.60 21.73
N ILE A 16 -8.85 -10.53 22.48
CA ILE A 16 -9.62 -9.33 22.79
C ILE A 16 -8.66 -8.25 23.32
N GLY A 17 -8.14 -7.39 22.45
CA GLY A 17 -7.07 -6.46 22.82
C GLY A 17 -6.76 -5.42 21.74
N LEU A 18 -7.43 -4.27 21.82
CA LEU A 18 -7.13 -2.96 21.22
C LEU A 18 -6.13 -2.99 20.04
N THR A 19 -6.51 -3.60 18.93
CA THR A 19 -5.90 -3.34 17.63
C THR A 19 -6.56 -2.11 17.06
N PHE A 20 -5.82 -1.01 16.96
CA PHE A 20 -6.31 0.20 16.32
C PHE A 20 -5.62 0.35 14.97
N ARG A 21 -6.43 0.44 13.93
CA ARG A 21 -5.99 0.78 12.59
C ARG A 21 -6.80 1.97 12.10
N LYS A 22 -6.12 2.97 11.57
CA LYS A 22 -6.75 4.09 10.88
C LYS A 22 -6.11 4.26 9.53
N ASP A 23 -6.88 4.02 8.48
CA ASP A 23 -6.46 4.33 7.12
C ASP A 23 -6.41 5.86 6.98
N LEU A 24 -5.22 6.38 6.71
CA LEU A 24 -4.94 7.80 6.52
C LEU A 24 -5.12 8.18 5.04
N TYR A 25 -4.85 7.24 4.14
CA TYR A 25 -4.99 7.41 2.70
C TYR A 25 -5.24 6.06 2.04
N VAL A 26 -6.16 6.03 1.07
CA VAL A 26 -6.44 4.85 0.24
C VAL A 26 -6.57 5.30 -1.21
N GLN A 27 -5.85 4.63 -2.10
CA GLN A 27 -5.97 4.79 -3.54
C GLN A 27 -6.16 3.43 -4.20
N THR A 28 -7.22 3.31 -5.00
CA THR A 28 -7.50 2.10 -5.78
C THR A 28 -7.46 2.43 -7.25
N LEU A 29 -6.90 1.52 -8.03
CA LEU A 29 -6.79 1.62 -9.48
C LEU A 29 -7.17 0.27 -10.07
N GLN A 30 -8.08 0.28 -11.03
CA GLN A 30 -8.40 -0.89 -11.84
C GLN A 30 -7.31 -1.07 -12.89
N VAL A 31 -6.61 -2.20 -12.83
CA VAL A 31 -5.52 -2.51 -13.75
C VAL A 31 -6.04 -3.29 -14.97
N VAL A 32 -6.95 -4.24 -14.74
CA VAL A 32 -7.54 -5.09 -15.77
C VAL A 32 -9.03 -5.33 -15.46
N PRO A 33 -9.95 -5.17 -16.44
CA PRO A 33 -9.72 -4.61 -17.76
C PRO A 33 -9.38 -3.11 -17.67
N ALA A 34 -8.49 -2.63 -18.55
CA ALA A 34 -8.06 -1.23 -18.54
C ALA A 34 -9.26 -0.32 -18.86
N GLU A 35 -9.52 0.65 -17.98
CA GLU A 35 -10.58 1.64 -18.21
C GLU A 35 -10.12 2.68 -19.22
N SER A 36 -10.98 2.99 -20.20
CA SER A 36 -10.71 4.00 -21.23
C SER A 36 -10.54 5.42 -20.68
N SER A 37 -11.08 5.68 -19.49
CA SER A 37 -11.00 6.97 -18.79
C SER A 37 -9.78 7.09 -17.88
N SER A 38 -9.00 6.02 -17.70
CA SER A 38 -7.84 6.06 -16.81
C SER A 38 -6.73 6.89 -17.45
N PRO A 39 -6.20 7.92 -16.76
CA PRO A 39 -5.08 8.70 -17.27
C PRO A 39 -3.84 7.81 -17.33
N GLN A 40 -3.55 7.25 -18.50
CA GLN A 40 -2.29 6.59 -18.76
C GLN A 40 -1.24 7.68 -18.98
N GLY A 41 -0.53 8.03 -17.90
CA GLY A 41 0.69 8.82 -18.01
C GLY A 41 1.75 8.08 -18.86
N PRO A 42 2.85 8.76 -19.21
CA PRO A 42 3.95 8.11 -19.93
C PRO A 42 4.49 6.93 -19.13
N LEU A 43 4.82 5.84 -19.83
CA LEU A 43 5.45 4.69 -19.22
C LEU A 43 6.83 5.07 -18.70
N THR A 44 7.19 4.52 -17.56
CA THR A 44 8.58 4.55 -17.10
C THR A 44 9.42 3.57 -17.91
N VAL A 45 10.73 3.83 -18.02
CA VAL A 45 11.66 2.90 -18.68
C VAL A 45 11.57 1.49 -18.09
N LEU A 46 11.35 1.36 -16.77
CA LEU A 46 11.16 0.04 -16.14
C LEU A 46 9.88 -0.65 -16.64
N GLN A 47 8.77 0.07 -16.72
CA GLN A 47 7.51 -0.49 -17.24
C GLN A 47 7.68 -0.94 -18.69
N GLU A 48 8.31 -0.14 -19.56
CA GLU A 48 8.58 -0.53 -20.95
C GLU A 48 9.37 -1.84 -21.03
N ARG A 49 10.43 -1.97 -20.23
CA ARG A 49 11.27 -3.17 -20.18
C ARG A 49 10.50 -4.38 -19.65
N LEU A 50 9.65 -4.20 -18.64
CA LEU A 50 8.83 -5.28 -18.08
C LEU A 50 7.75 -5.73 -19.05
N LEU A 51 7.09 -4.81 -19.75
CA LEU A 51 6.11 -5.14 -20.79
C LEU A 51 6.75 -5.99 -21.89
N HIS A 52 7.91 -5.56 -22.39
CA HIS A 52 8.65 -6.31 -23.40
C HIS A 52 9.08 -7.70 -22.90
N LYS A 53 9.47 -7.82 -21.63
CA LYS A 53 9.95 -9.08 -21.03
C LYS A 53 8.83 -10.06 -20.69
N LEU A 54 7.67 -9.56 -20.24
CA LEU A 54 6.58 -10.36 -19.69
C LEU A 54 5.48 -10.70 -20.72
N GLY A 55 5.40 -9.95 -21.83
CA GLY A 55 4.49 -10.25 -22.95
C GLY A 55 3.06 -9.75 -22.75
N ASP A 56 2.12 -10.35 -23.48
CA ASP A 56 0.78 -9.81 -23.73
C ASP A 56 -0.11 -9.64 -22.48
N ASN A 57 0.17 -10.36 -21.40
CA ASN A 57 -0.57 -10.29 -20.13
C ASN A 57 0.11 -9.39 -19.08
N ALA A 58 1.02 -8.54 -19.52
CA ALA A 58 1.66 -7.56 -18.66
C ALA A 58 0.89 -6.23 -18.71
N TYR A 59 0.40 -5.78 -17.55
CA TYR A 59 -0.41 -4.57 -17.44
C TYR A 59 0.29 -3.56 -16.54
N PRO A 60 0.66 -2.38 -17.05
CA PRO A 60 1.34 -1.38 -16.26
C PRO A 60 0.36 -0.64 -15.36
N PHE A 61 0.82 -0.24 -14.19
CA PHE A 61 0.06 0.64 -13.30
C PHE A 61 1.01 1.59 -12.57
N THR A 62 0.47 2.76 -12.19
CA THR A 62 1.19 3.77 -11.41
C THR A 62 0.23 4.31 -10.37
N LEU A 63 0.65 4.30 -9.10
CA LEU A 63 -0.11 4.88 -7.98
C LEU A 63 0.65 6.13 -7.53
N GLN A 64 -0.01 7.29 -7.58
CA GLN A 64 0.58 8.56 -7.19
C GLN A 64 0.03 8.98 -5.82
N MET A 65 0.92 8.99 -4.83
CA MET A 65 0.62 9.47 -3.49
C MET A 65 0.39 10.98 -3.48
N VAL A 66 -0.55 11.43 -2.65
CA VAL A 66 -0.70 12.86 -2.36
C VAL A 66 0.50 13.39 -1.59
N THR A 67 0.78 14.68 -1.75
CA THR A 67 1.82 15.36 -0.99
C THR A 67 1.43 15.45 0.49
N ASN A 68 2.43 15.51 1.37
CA ASN A 68 2.26 15.62 2.83
C ASN A 68 1.67 14.38 3.55
N LEU A 69 1.70 13.20 2.93
CA LEU A 69 1.54 11.97 3.71
C LEU A 69 2.73 11.80 4.67
N PRO A 70 2.49 11.27 5.89
CA PRO A 70 3.56 10.98 6.82
C PRO A 70 4.51 9.92 6.23
N CYS A 71 5.79 9.99 6.59
CA CYS A 71 6.75 8.95 6.23
C CYS A 71 6.43 7.63 6.95
N SER A 72 6.92 6.52 6.40
CA SER A 72 6.88 5.26 7.14
C SER A 72 7.77 5.36 8.37
N VAL A 73 7.17 5.09 9.52
CA VAL A 73 7.83 5.18 10.83
C VAL A 73 7.21 4.14 11.75
N THR A 74 8.02 3.54 12.61
CA THR A 74 7.53 2.58 13.60
C THR A 74 8.21 2.85 14.93
N LEU A 75 7.38 3.01 15.96
CA LEU A 75 7.78 3.06 17.35
C LEU A 75 7.72 1.65 17.91
N GLN A 76 8.88 1.12 18.25
CA GLN A 76 9.02 -0.16 18.92
C GLN A 76 9.02 0.08 20.43
N PRO A 77 8.19 -0.63 21.22
CA PRO A 77 8.22 -0.56 22.66
C PRO A 77 9.57 -1.08 23.19
N GLY A 78 10.07 -0.48 24.26
CA GLY A 78 11.25 -0.98 24.96
C GLY A 78 10.97 -2.32 25.67
N PRO A 79 12.01 -3.02 26.15
CA PRO A 79 11.84 -4.32 26.82
C PRO A 79 10.90 -4.30 28.03
N GLU A 80 10.85 -3.17 28.74
CA GLU A 80 10.04 -2.97 29.95
C GLU A 80 8.71 -2.26 29.67
N ASP A 81 8.45 -1.85 28.42
CA ASP A 81 7.23 -1.13 28.07
C ASP A 81 6.09 -2.11 27.81
N ALA A 82 4.97 -1.93 28.50
CA ALA A 82 3.74 -2.70 28.27
C ALA A 82 3.00 -2.31 26.97
N GLY A 83 3.49 -1.31 26.23
CA GLY A 83 2.88 -0.82 24.99
C GLY A 83 3.04 -1.80 23.83
N LYS A 84 2.09 -1.79 22.88
CA LYS A 84 2.25 -2.48 21.60
C LYS A 84 2.98 -1.59 20.59
N PRO A 85 3.70 -2.16 19.59
CA PRO A 85 4.26 -1.37 18.50
C PRO A 85 3.19 -0.53 17.83
N CYS A 86 3.58 0.67 17.41
CA CYS A 86 2.70 1.52 16.62
C CYS A 86 3.48 2.28 15.57
N GLY A 87 2.81 2.66 14.49
CA GLY A 87 3.52 3.24 13.37
C GLY A 87 2.63 3.54 12.20
N ILE A 88 3.28 4.02 11.16
CA ILE A 88 2.69 4.36 9.88
C ILE A 88 3.37 3.49 8.84
N ASP A 89 2.55 2.72 8.13
CA ASP A 89 2.97 1.84 7.05
C ASP A 89 2.26 2.18 5.75
N PHE A 90 2.90 1.82 4.64
CA PHE A 90 2.34 1.88 3.31
C PHE A 90 2.24 0.47 2.76
N GLU A 91 1.06 0.11 2.29
CA GLU A 91 0.75 -1.23 1.81
C GLU A 91 0.28 -1.15 0.36
N VAL A 92 0.94 -1.90 -0.53
CA VAL A 92 0.50 -2.08 -1.92
C VAL A 92 -0.07 -3.49 -2.07
N LYS A 93 -1.36 -3.57 -2.40
CA LYS A 93 -2.08 -4.82 -2.63
C LYS A 93 -2.68 -4.86 -4.04
N SER A 94 -2.50 -5.99 -4.72
CA SER A 94 -3.28 -6.38 -5.89
C SER A 94 -4.24 -7.50 -5.49
N PHE A 95 -5.41 -7.55 -6.11
CA PHE A 95 -6.40 -8.60 -5.91
C PHE A 95 -7.24 -8.76 -7.18
N CYS A 96 -7.86 -9.94 -7.31
CA CYS A 96 -8.93 -10.20 -8.27
C CYS A 96 -10.22 -10.35 -7.46
N ALA A 97 -11.29 -9.70 -7.90
CA ALA A 97 -12.60 -9.73 -7.26
C ALA A 97 -13.69 -9.89 -8.32
#